data_AF-A0AAV0Q2N6-F1
#
_entry.id   AF-A0AAV0Q2N6-F1
#
_cell.length_a   1.000
_cell.length_b   1.000
_cell.length_c   1.000
_cell.angle_alpha   90.00
_cell.angle_beta   90.00
_cell.angle_gamma   90.00
#
_symmetry.space_group_name_H-M   'P 1'
#
loop_
_entity.id
_entity.type
_entity.pdbx_description
1 polymer ?
#
loop_
_entity_poly.entity_id
_entity_poly.type
_entity_poly.pdbx_seq_one_letter_code
_entity_poly.pdbx_strand_id
1 'polypeptide(L)'
;MQCSKPLVGAPLTTGSDEIPLKTTGKKWYICGVTGHCTSGQKLVITVLDGSAAPAPTPTSPTTGAAPGSIVSAGFAAATVVAVGVLGMVMF
;
A
#
# COMPACT_ATOMS: atom_id res chain seq x y z
N MET A 1 10.08 -1.34 23.05
CA MET A 1 10.43 -0.06 22.37
C MET A 1 10.25 1.08 23.35
N GLN A 2 11.28 1.89 23.57
CA GLN A 2 11.23 3.04 24.48
C GLN A 2 10.74 4.29 23.72
N CYS A 3 9.93 5.13 24.36
CA CYS A 3 9.36 6.35 23.76
C CYS A 3 10.33 7.54 23.82
N SER A 4 11.58 7.33 23.38
CA SER A 4 12.61 8.35 23.34
C SER A 4 12.61 9.05 21.97
N LYS A 5 12.16 10.31 21.93
CA LYS A 5 12.24 11.15 20.73
C LYS A 5 13.73 11.44 20.41
N PRO A 6 14.18 11.32 19.14
CA PRO A 6 15.52 11.75 18.74
C PRO A 6 15.77 13.22 19.07
N LEU A 7 16.96 13.54 19.59
CA LEU A 7 17.38 14.93 19.87
C LEU A 7 17.74 15.71 18.59
N VAL A 8 17.99 14.99 17.50
CA VAL A 8 18.41 15.54 16.20
C VAL A 8 17.39 15.16 15.14
N GLY A 9 17.01 16.13 14.31
CA GLY A 9 16.02 15.97 13.25
C GLY A 9 14.67 16.61 13.59
N ALA A 10 14.13 17.35 12.62
CA ALA A 10 12.77 17.89 12.74
C ALA A 10 11.73 16.76 12.63
N PRO A 11 10.64 16.81 13.41
CA PRO A 11 9.53 15.88 13.22
C PRO A 11 8.84 16.16 11.87
N LEU A 12 8.23 15.11 11.32
CA LEU A 12 7.30 15.23 10.21
C LEU A 12 5.93 15.63 10.76
N THR A 13 5.29 16.63 10.16
CA THR A 13 4.09 17.28 10.72
C THR A 13 3.07 17.71 9.66
N THR A 14 3.17 17.26 8.41
CA THR A 14 2.22 17.69 7.36
C THR A 14 0.86 17.00 7.50
N GLY A 15 0.81 15.87 8.22
CA GLY A 15 -0.38 15.02 8.34
C GLY A 15 -0.54 14.02 7.20
N SER A 16 0.28 14.14 6.15
CA SER A 16 0.38 13.20 5.02
C SER A 16 1.86 12.98 4.67
N ASP A 17 2.65 12.63 5.68
CA ASP A 17 4.09 12.50 5.55
C ASP A 17 4.49 11.17 4.90
N GLU A 18 5.30 11.23 3.83
CA GLU A 18 5.82 10.04 3.13
C GLU A 18 7.26 9.72 3.56
N ILE A 19 7.51 8.45 3.88
CA ILE A 19 8.84 7.98 4.31
C ILE A 19 9.30 6.80 3.43
N PRO A 20 10.26 7.00 2.52
CA PRO A 20 10.75 5.93 1.67
C PRO A 20 11.60 4.92 2.45
N LEU A 21 11.25 3.64 2.34
CA LEU A 21 11.93 2.53 3.04
C LEU A 21 13.07 1.97 2.17
N LYS A 22 14.19 2.69 2.11
CA LYS A 22 15.29 2.41 1.17
C LYS A 22 16.24 1.29 1.59
N THR A 23 16.30 0.97 2.87
CA THR A 23 17.26 0.00 3.42
C THR A 23 16.55 -1.05 4.26
N THR A 24 17.04 -2.28 4.19
CA THR A 24 16.53 -3.41 4.97
C THR A 24 16.68 -3.18 6.48
N GLY A 25 15.97 -4.00 7.25
CA GLY A 25 15.99 -3.97 8.71
C GLY A 25 14.84 -3.20 9.33
N LYS A 26 14.88 -3.06 10.66
CA LYS A 26 13.81 -2.43 11.44
C LYS A 26 13.87 -0.91 11.35
N LYS A 27 12.74 -0.29 10.99
CA LYS A 27 12.50 1.15 11.05
C LYS A 27 11.48 1.42 12.15
N TRP A 28 11.81 2.36 13.04
CA TRP A 28 11.01 2.66 14.23
C TRP A 28 10.46 4.08 14.11
N TYR A 29 9.16 4.23 14.37
CA TYR A 29 8.45 5.50 14.30
C TYR A 29 7.63 5.69 15.56
N ILE A 30 7.59 6.92 16.07
CA ILE A 30 6.78 7.30 17.22
C ILE A 30 6.17 8.68 16.98
N CYS A 31 5.06 8.99 17.64
CA CYS A 31 4.66 10.36 17.83
C CYS A 31 5.39 10.97 19.04
N GLY A 32 6.04 12.10 18.84
CA GLY A 32 6.82 12.80 19.86
C GLY A 32 5.99 13.67 20.81
N VAL A 33 4.66 13.75 20.63
CA VAL A 33 3.76 14.48 21.54
C VAL A 33 3.68 13.73 22.87
N THR A 34 3.74 14.48 23.98
CA THR A 34 3.67 13.92 25.34
C THR A 34 2.48 12.97 25.49
N GLY A 35 2.74 11.76 25.98
CA GLY A 35 1.72 10.74 26.22
C GLY A 35 1.33 9.89 24.99
N HIS A 36 1.48 10.39 23.76
CA HIS A 36 0.96 9.68 22.58
C HIS A 36 1.67 8.34 22.33
N CYS A 37 3.01 8.32 22.39
CA CYS A 37 3.77 7.08 22.20
C CYS A 37 3.49 6.04 23.31
N THR A 38 3.43 6.48 24.57
CA THR A 38 3.12 5.58 25.70
C THR A 38 1.70 5.02 25.59
N SER A 39 0.77 5.80 25.04
CA SER A 39 -0.59 5.39 24.71
C SER A 39 -0.72 4.57 23.42
N GLY A 40 0.39 4.26 22.73
CA GLY A 40 0.41 3.31 21.62
C GLY A 40 0.64 3.91 20.23
N GLN A 41 0.81 5.22 20.09
CA GLN A 41 1.15 5.84 18.80
C GLN A 41 2.63 5.63 18.45
N LYS A 42 2.95 4.39 18.09
CA LYS A 42 4.29 3.89 17.73
C LYS A 42 4.18 2.75 16.72
N LEU A 43 5.13 2.66 15.82
CA LEU A 43 5.15 1.68 14.73
C LEU A 43 6.56 1.15 14.51
N VAL A 44 6.64 -0.14 14.16
CA VAL A 44 7.87 -0.80 13.73
C VAL A 44 7.61 -1.45 12.39
N ILE A 45 8.41 -1.08 11.40
CA ILE A 45 8.37 -1.71 10.08
C ILE A 45 9.63 -2.53 9.91
N THR A 46 9.51 -3.82 9.58
CA THR A 46 10.66 -4.64 9.19
C THR A 46 10.73 -4.68 7.68
N VAL A 47 11.74 -4.01 7.12
CA VAL A 47 11.97 -3.96 5.67
C VAL A 47 12.79 -5.18 5.28
N LEU A 48 12.21 -6.04 4.44
CA LEU A 48 12.87 -7.21 3.88
C LEU A 48 13.61 -6.86 2.60
N ASP A 49 14.55 -7.70 2.19
CA ASP A 49 15.18 -7.61 0.89
C ASP A 49 14.17 -7.96 -0.22
N GLY A 50 14.15 -7.16 -1.29
CA GLY A 50 13.25 -7.37 -2.43
C GLY A 50 13.55 -8.64 -3.23
N SER A 51 14.64 -9.36 -2.93
CA SER A 51 15.00 -10.61 -3.59
C SER A 51 14.17 -11.81 -3.11
N ALA A 52 13.47 -11.69 -1.99
CA ALA A 52 12.65 -12.76 -1.43
C ALA A 52 11.23 -12.81 -2.03
N ALA A 53 10.96 -12.13 -3.15
CA ALA A 53 9.68 -12.27 -3.85
C ALA A 53 9.55 -13.71 -4.37
N PRO A 54 8.45 -14.43 -4.06
CA PRO A 54 8.18 -15.74 -4.67
C PRO A 54 8.23 -15.60 -6.19
N ALA A 55 8.93 -16.53 -6.86
CA ALA A 55 8.92 -16.59 -8.31
C ALA A 55 7.46 -16.65 -8.81
N PRO A 56 7.12 -15.94 -9.90
CA PRO A 56 5.81 -16.09 -10.50
C PRO A 56 5.56 -17.56 -10.84
N THR A 57 4.37 -18.06 -10.55
CA THR A 57 3.97 -19.42 -10.92
C THR A 57 4.14 -19.63 -12.42
N PRO A 58 4.79 -20.72 -12.86
CA PRO A 58 4.96 -20.98 -14.28
C PRO A 58 3.58 -21.16 -14.95
N THR A 59 3.29 -20.35 -15.96
CA THR A 59 2.17 -20.59 -16.87
C THR A 59 2.47 -21.85 -17.68
N SER A 60 1.69 -22.90 -17.48
CA SER A 60 1.82 -24.11 -18.31
C SER A 60 1.40 -23.80 -19.74
N PRO A 61 2.21 -24.16 -20.77
CA PRO A 61 1.75 -24.08 -22.15
C PRO A 61 0.64 -25.11 -22.34
N THR A 62 -0.57 -24.66 -22.67
CA THR A 62 -1.66 -25.55 -23.13
C THR A 62 -1.26 -26.14 -24.48
N THR A 63 -0.74 -27.37 -24.46
CA THR A 63 -0.64 -28.24 -25.63
C THR A 63 -2.01 -28.84 -25.93
N GLY A 64 -2.61 -28.44 -27.05
CA GLY A 64 -3.84 -29.03 -27.55
C GLY A 64 -4.24 -28.44 -28.89
N ALA A 65 -3.86 -29.11 -29.97
CA ALA A 65 -4.21 -28.72 -31.33
C ALA A 65 -5.65 -29.14 -31.69
N ALA A 66 -6.41 -28.16 -32.23
CA ALA A 66 -7.54 -28.23 -33.16
C ALA A 66 -8.95 -28.63 -32.63
N PRO A 67 -10.05 -28.29 -33.36
CA PRO A 67 -10.66 -26.96 -33.36
C PRO A 67 -12.14 -27.02 -32.96
N GLY A 68 -12.59 -26.13 -32.09
CA GLY A 68 -14.02 -26.01 -31.78
C GLY A 68 -14.31 -24.95 -30.74
N SER A 69 -15.06 -23.93 -31.16
CA SER A 69 -15.68 -22.87 -30.37
C SER A 69 -14.80 -21.65 -30.06
N ILE A 70 -14.84 -20.73 -31.02
CA ILE A 70 -14.70 -19.29 -30.82
C ILE A 70 -15.65 -18.79 -29.72
N VAL A 71 -15.13 -18.11 -28.70
CA VAL A 71 -15.57 -16.75 -28.36
C VAL A 71 -14.35 -15.93 -27.96
N SER A 72 -14.13 -14.89 -28.77
CA SER A 72 -13.05 -13.92 -28.67
C SER A 72 -13.48 -12.75 -27.78
N ALA A 73 -12.49 -11.88 -27.56
CA ALA A 73 -12.61 -10.46 -27.30
C ALA A 73 -12.63 -10.05 -25.83
N GLY A 74 -11.52 -9.42 -25.44
CA GLY A 74 -11.33 -8.83 -24.14
C GLY A 74 -12.17 -7.59 -23.89
N PHE A 75 -11.99 -7.05 -22.69
CA PHE A 75 -12.46 -5.72 -22.33
C PHE A 75 -11.26 -4.90 -21.86
N ALA A 76 -10.57 -4.31 -22.83
CA ALA A 76 -10.00 -2.98 -22.65
C ALA A 76 -10.96 -2.02 -23.35
N ALA A 77 -11.78 -1.29 -22.60
CA ALA A 77 -12.34 -0.02 -23.04
C ALA A 77 -12.90 0.74 -21.83
N ALA A 78 -12.28 1.88 -21.56
CA ALA A 78 -12.90 3.00 -20.85
C ALA A 78 -14.26 3.34 -21.48
N THR A 79 -15.20 3.92 -20.72
CA THR A 79 -16.12 4.96 -21.23
C THR A 79 -17.07 5.59 -20.19
N VAL A 80 -17.10 6.93 -20.27
CA VAL A 80 -18.15 7.95 -20.00
C VAL A 80 -18.63 8.31 -18.59
N VAL A 81 -18.55 9.63 -18.37
CA VAL A 81 -19.17 10.52 -17.38
C VAL A 81 -20.66 10.74 -17.71
N ALA A 82 -21.55 10.81 -16.70
CA ALA A 82 -22.74 11.69 -16.73
C ALA A 82 -23.47 11.83 -15.35
N VAL A 83 -23.33 13.04 -14.79
CA VAL A 83 -24.19 13.92 -13.97
C VAL A 83 -25.61 13.51 -13.51
N GLY A 84 -25.89 13.80 -12.21
CA GLY A 84 -27.18 14.29 -11.66
C GLY A 84 -28.19 13.22 -11.19
N VAL A 85 -28.98 13.34 -10.11
CA VAL A 85 -29.50 14.50 -9.37
C VAL A 85 -29.98 14.05 -7.96
N LEU A 86 -30.01 15.01 -7.04
CA LEU A 86 -30.99 15.22 -5.95
C LEU A 86 -30.85 14.39 -4.66
N GLY A 87 -30.46 15.08 -3.59
CA GLY A 87 -30.21 14.51 -2.28
C GLY A 87 -31.44 14.18 -1.44
N MET A 88 -31.14 13.66 -0.25
CA MET A 88 -31.91 13.91 0.96
C MET A 88 -30.93 13.97 2.14
N VAL A 89 -31.17 14.96 3.00
CA VAL A 89 -30.37 15.43 4.13
C VAL A 89 -30.62 14.60 5.40
N MET A 90 -29.74 14.78 6.41
CA MET A 90 -29.91 14.56 7.87
C MET A 90 -29.77 13.11 8.35
N PHE A 91 -28.91 12.79 9.33
CA PHE A 91 -28.49 13.52 10.53
C PHE A 91 -26.97 13.51 10.76
#